data_AF-Q2HYK8-F1
#
_entry.id   AF-Q2HYK8-F1
#
_cell.length_a   1.000
_cell.length_b   1.000
_cell.length_c   1.000
_cell.angle_alpha   90.00
_cell.angle_beta   90.00
_cell.angle_gamma   90.00
#
_symmetry.space_group_name_H-M   'P 1'
#
loop_
_entity.id
_entity.type
_entity.pdbx_description
1 polymer ?
#
loop_
_entity_poly.entity_id
_entity_poly.type
_entity_poly.pdbx_seq_one_letter_code
_entity_poly.pdbx_strand_id
1 'polypeptide(L)'
;MFLPLALRSAVSHAGRQVRSLHRSAVRTGAGGVFVHRDTPENNPDTPFEFTPENMKRVEAIITNYPEGHKQAATIPVLDLAQRQHGWLPISAMNKVAEILDVSPMRVHEVATFYTMFNRQPVGK
;
A
#
# COMPACT_ATOMS: atom_id res chain seq x y z
N MET A 1 70.72 -11.87 -49.83
CA MET A 1 70.60 -10.72 -48.89
C MET A 1 69.11 -10.58 -48.55
N PHE A 2 68.64 -11.43 -47.64
CA PHE A 2 68.13 -11.08 -46.30
C PHE A 2 66.81 -10.30 -46.31
N LEU A 3 65.69 -11.01 -46.05
CA LEU A 3 64.42 -10.46 -45.55
C LEU A 3 64.63 -9.76 -44.18
N PRO A 4 63.86 -8.72 -43.82
CA PRO A 4 62.60 -8.93 -43.06
C PRO A 4 61.49 -7.90 -43.40
N LEU A 5 60.19 -8.23 -43.44
CA LEU A 5 59.23 -8.48 -42.34
C LEU A 5 59.10 -7.33 -41.32
N ALA A 6 57.87 -6.82 -41.16
CA ALA A 6 57.29 -5.98 -40.09
C ALA A 6 56.69 -4.68 -40.65
N LEU A 7 55.48 -4.21 -40.31
CA LEU A 7 54.54 -4.57 -39.26
C LEU A 7 53.18 -4.00 -39.68
N ARG A 8 52.15 -4.83 -39.90
CA ARG A 8 50.77 -4.33 -39.89
C ARG A 8 50.44 -4.05 -38.43
N SER A 9 50.31 -2.76 -38.07
CA SER A 9 49.79 -2.37 -36.76
C SER A 9 48.33 -2.80 -36.69
N ALA A 10 48.07 -3.93 -36.04
CA ALA A 10 46.76 -4.30 -35.56
C ALA A 10 46.54 -3.55 -34.24
N VAL A 11 45.85 -2.41 -34.31
CA VAL A 11 45.30 -1.78 -33.11
C VAL A 11 44.17 -2.67 -32.63
N SER A 12 44.47 -3.56 -31.67
CA SER A 12 43.46 -4.24 -30.88
C SER A 12 42.82 -3.22 -29.96
N HIS A 13 41.67 -2.68 -30.36
CA HIS A 13 40.78 -2.01 -29.42
C HIS A 13 40.11 -3.10 -28.57
N ALA A 14 40.81 -3.55 -27.53
CA ALA A 14 40.19 -4.26 -26.42
C ALA A 14 39.37 -3.25 -25.60
N GLY A 15 38.27 -2.77 -26.19
CA GLY A 15 37.28 -1.99 -25.49
C GLY A 15 36.68 -2.87 -24.40
N ARG A 16 37.12 -2.65 -23.16
CA ARG A 16 36.57 -3.33 -21.97
C ARG A 16 35.09 -2.97 -21.89
N GLN A 17 34.23 -3.89 -22.31
CA GLN A 17 32.79 -3.71 -22.21
C GLN A 17 32.39 -3.79 -20.74
N VAL A 18 32.44 -2.64 -20.05
CA VAL A 18 31.93 -2.52 -18.68
C VAL A 18 30.41 -2.57 -18.80
N ARG A 19 29.83 -3.76 -18.58
CA ARG A 19 28.38 -3.87 -18.40
C ARG A 19 28.02 -3.10 -17.12
N SER A 20 27.46 -1.91 -17.30
CA SER A 20 26.79 -1.16 -16.25
C SER A 20 25.71 -2.07 -15.64
N LEU A 21 25.87 -2.44 -14.37
CA LEU A 21 24.82 -3.09 -13.61
C LEU A 21 23.76 -2.03 -13.30
N HIS A 22 22.77 -1.88 -14.17
CA HIS A 22 21.58 -1.11 -13.83
C HIS A 22 20.79 -1.90 -12.79
N ARG A 23 20.82 -1.43 -11.53
CA ARG A 23 19.81 -1.84 -10.54
C ARG A 23 18.52 -1.13 -10.91
N SER A 24 17.52 -1.87 -11.36
CA SER A 24 16.15 -1.37 -11.42
C SER A 24 15.79 -0.80 -10.05
N ALA A 25 15.33 0.45 -9.99
CA ALA A 25 14.76 0.98 -8.77
C ALA A 25 13.65 0.03 -8.31
N VAL A 26 13.62 -0.32 -7.02
CA VAL A 26 12.50 -1.05 -6.44
C VAL A 26 11.26 -0.22 -6.69
N ARG A 27 10.45 -0.64 -7.65
CA ARG A 27 9.11 -0.11 -7.83
C ARG A 27 8.27 -0.73 -6.72
N THR A 28 8.09 -0.01 -5.62
CA THR A 28 6.88 -0.16 -4.81
C THR A 28 5.72 0.23 -5.72
N GLY A 29 5.23 -0.74 -6.49
CA GLY A 29 3.96 -0.60 -7.18
C GLY A 29 2.86 -0.32 -6.14
N ALA A 30 1.73 0.20 -6.60
CA ALA A 30 0.56 0.43 -5.75
C ALA A 30 0.12 -0.82 -4.93
N GLY A 31 0.61 -2.01 -5.28
CA GLY A 31 0.65 -3.19 -4.41
C GLY A 31 1.80 -3.13 -3.40
N GLY A 32 1.64 -2.34 -2.34
CA GLY A 32 2.50 -2.42 -1.17
C GLY A 32 2.45 -3.81 -0.51
N VAL A 33 3.34 -4.05 0.45
CA VAL A 33 3.37 -5.29 1.24
C VAL A 33 1.96 -5.59 1.80
N PHE A 34 1.43 -6.80 1.54
CA PHE A 34 0.10 -7.22 2.03
C PHE A 34 0.07 -7.58 3.52
N VAL A 35 1.24 -7.80 4.12
CA VAL A 35 1.39 -7.94 5.57
C VAL A 35 1.65 -6.58 6.22
N HIS A 36 0.98 -6.32 7.34
CA HIS A 36 1.26 -5.16 8.18
C HIS A 36 2.52 -5.40 9.02
N ARG A 37 3.31 -4.35 9.21
CA ARG A 37 4.41 -4.30 10.17
C ARG A 37 4.28 -2.98 10.90
N ASP A 38 4.36 -3.02 12.21
CA ASP A 38 4.21 -1.83 13.03
C ASP A 38 5.34 -0.85 12.72
N THR A 39 4.95 0.37 12.38
CA THR A 39 5.87 1.50 12.25
C THR A 39 5.50 2.55 13.31
N PRO A 40 6.37 3.53 13.59
CA PRO A 40 6.03 4.62 14.52
C PRO A 40 4.77 5.41 14.11
N GLU A 41 4.48 5.45 12.80
CA GLU A 41 3.36 6.21 12.20
C GLU A 41 2.10 5.36 11.97
N ASN A 42 2.24 4.03 11.93
CA ASN A 42 1.15 3.09 11.66
C ASN A 42 1.29 1.87 12.58
N ASN A 43 0.61 1.93 13.71
CA ASN A 43 0.55 0.87 14.72
C ASN A 43 -0.86 0.87 15.36
N PRO A 44 -1.23 -0.19 16.10
CA PRO A 44 -2.54 -0.29 16.74
C PRO A 44 -2.85 0.87 17.71
N ASP A 45 -1.82 1.48 18.29
CA ASP A 45 -1.93 2.59 19.24
C ASP A 45 -2.09 3.97 18.57
N THR A 46 -2.03 4.03 17.23
CA THR A 46 -2.16 5.27 16.47
C THR A 46 -3.57 5.83 16.68
N PRO A 47 -3.75 7.06 17.21
CA PRO A 47 -5.06 7.57 17.58
C PRO A 47 -5.92 7.78 16.34
N PHE A 48 -7.00 7.02 16.23
CA PHE A 48 -8.02 7.21 15.20
C PHE A 48 -9.41 7.07 15.83
N GLU A 49 -10.20 8.14 15.70
CA GLU A 49 -11.60 8.18 16.09
C GLU A 49 -12.39 8.89 15.00
N PHE A 50 -13.62 8.45 14.74
CA PHE A 50 -14.49 9.15 13.82
C PHE A 50 -14.94 10.47 14.44
N THR A 51 -15.03 11.52 13.61
CA THR A 51 -15.65 12.77 14.08
C THR A 51 -17.13 12.54 14.42
N PRO A 52 -17.73 13.32 15.33
CA PRO A 52 -19.15 13.17 15.66
C PRO A 52 -20.09 13.27 14.45
N GLU A 53 -19.71 14.05 13.45
CA GLU A 53 -20.42 14.16 12.18
C GLU A 53 -20.30 12.87 11.34
N ASN A 54 -19.10 12.29 11.26
CA ASN A 54 -18.90 11.04 10.54
C ASN A 54 -19.52 9.84 11.26
N MET A 55 -19.58 9.84 12.60
CA MET A 55 -20.32 8.82 13.34
C MET A 55 -21.80 8.77 12.95
N LYS A 56 -22.46 9.93 12.79
CA LYS A 56 -23.84 9.98 12.27
C LYS A 56 -23.96 9.41 10.86
N ARG A 57 -22.97 9.63 10.01
CA ARG A 57 -22.91 9.04 8.66
C ARG A 57 -22.71 7.53 8.73
N VAL A 58 -21.89 7.04 9.64
CA VAL A 58 -21.69 5.59 9.86
C VAL A 58 -23.01 4.95 10.28
N GLU A 59 -23.73 5.53 11.23
CA GLU A 59 -25.06 5.05 11.65
C GLU A 59 -26.04 5.02 10.47
N ALA A 60 -26.10 6.08 9.66
CA ALA A 60 -26.94 6.13 8.47
C ALA A 60 -26.53 5.11 7.39
N ILE A 61 -25.25 4.78 7.27
CA ILE A 61 -24.76 3.74 6.35
C ILE A 61 -25.23 2.36 6.84
N ILE A 62 -25.11 2.09 8.14
CA ILE A 62 -25.51 0.81 8.75
C ILE A 62 -27.01 0.56 8.56
N THR A 63 -27.85 1.61 8.66
CA THR A 63 -29.31 1.48 8.47
C THR A 63 -29.73 1.06 7.07
N ASN A 64 -28.85 1.16 6.07
CA ASN A 64 -29.16 0.69 4.70
C ASN A 64 -29.13 -0.83 4.58
N TYR A 65 -28.59 -1.53 5.57
CA TYR A 65 -28.44 -2.99 5.57
C TYR A 65 -29.39 -3.61 6.62
N PRO A 66 -29.95 -4.80 6.35
CA PRO A 66 -30.84 -5.47 7.29
C PRO A 66 -30.10 -5.86 8.57
N GLU A 67 -30.87 -5.98 9.67
CA GLU A 67 -30.34 -6.45 10.95
C GLU A 67 -29.66 -7.82 10.80
N GLY A 68 -28.54 -8.02 11.50
CA GLY A 68 -27.70 -9.21 11.37
C GLY A 68 -26.70 -9.17 10.20
N HIS A 69 -26.83 -8.22 9.27
CA HIS A 69 -25.93 -8.10 8.09
C HIS A 69 -25.05 -6.84 8.10
N LYS A 70 -24.70 -6.32 9.29
CA LYS A 70 -23.86 -5.12 9.46
C LYS A 70 -22.51 -5.21 8.74
N GLN A 71 -21.96 -6.42 8.57
CA GLN A 71 -20.74 -6.66 7.79
C GLN A 71 -20.78 -6.11 6.35
N ALA A 72 -21.97 -5.97 5.75
CA ALA A 72 -22.10 -5.42 4.40
C ALA A 72 -21.74 -3.92 4.33
N ALA A 73 -21.78 -3.22 5.47
CA ALA A 73 -21.37 -1.82 5.60
C ALA A 73 -19.84 -1.62 5.65
N THR A 74 -19.04 -2.68 5.62
CA THR A 74 -17.56 -2.58 5.77
C THR A 74 -16.94 -1.67 4.71
N ILE A 75 -17.32 -1.81 3.44
CA ILE A 75 -16.78 -1.02 2.33
C ILE A 75 -17.09 0.49 2.49
N PRO A 76 -18.36 0.91 2.64
CA PRO A 76 -18.67 2.34 2.76
C PRO A 76 -18.14 2.97 4.05
N VAL A 77 -18.06 2.23 5.15
CA VAL A 77 -17.50 2.73 6.41
C VAL A 77 -15.96 2.88 6.31
N LEU A 78 -15.27 1.94 5.66
CA LEU A 78 -13.84 2.08 5.36
C LEU A 78 -13.56 3.25 4.41
N ASP A 79 -14.40 3.46 3.39
CA ASP A 79 -14.26 4.62 2.49
C ASP A 79 -14.41 5.94 3.26
N LEU A 80 -15.36 6.01 4.19
CA LEU A 80 -15.53 7.17 5.05
C LEU A 80 -14.31 7.41 5.97
N ALA A 81 -13.74 6.35 6.55
CA ALA A 81 -12.52 6.43 7.34
C ALA A 81 -11.34 6.96 6.51
N GLN A 82 -11.18 6.47 5.28
CA GLN A 82 -10.15 6.93 4.36
C GLN A 82 -10.36 8.39 3.96
N ARG A 83 -11.59 8.85 3.73
CA ARG A 83 -11.87 10.26 3.43
C ARG A 83 -11.55 11.19 4.61
N GLN A 84 -11.78 10.72 5.83
CA GLN A 84 -11.48 11.49 7.03
C GLN A 84 -9.97 11.65 7.24
N HIS A 85 -9.20 10.59 7.04
CA HIS A 85 -7.77 10.55 7.38
C HIS A 85 -6.82 10.70 6.18
N GLY A 86 -7.32 10.51 4.96
CA GLY A 86 -6.57 10.50 3.69
C GLY A 86 -6.04 9.12 3.29
N TRP A 87 -5.82 8.25 4.27
CA TRP A 87 -5.37 6.86 4.10
C TRP A 87 -5.81 6.03 5.31
N LEU A 88 -5.68 4.71 5.27
CA LEU A 88 -6.18 3.77 6.28
C LEU A 88 -5.05 3.21 7.17
N PRO A 89 -4.84 3.76 8.38
CA PRO A 89 -4.00 3.13 9.39
C PRO A 89 -4.66 1.87 9.95
N ILE A 90 -3.86 1.02 10.60
CA ILE A 90 -4.34 -0.21 11.24
C ILE A 90 -5.38 0.08 12.32
N SER A 91 -5.22 1.18 13.06
CA SER A 91 -6.19 1.63 14.07
C SER A 91 -7.54 2.01 13.47
N ALA A 92 -7.58 2.63 12.28
CA ALA A 92 -8.83 2.92 11.59
C ALA A 92 -9.58 1.64 11.18
N MET A 93 -8.86 0.65 10.65
CA MET A 93 -9.45 -0.65 10.33
C MET A 93 -10.01 -1.36 11.58
N ASN A 94 -9.27 -1.31 12.69
CA ASN A 94 -9.72 -1.87 13.98
C ASN A 94 -10.96 -1.15 14.49
N LYS A 95 -11.03 0.18 14.35
CA LYS A 95 -12.19 0.97 14.76
C LYS A 95 -13.44 0.62 13.96
N VAL A 96 -13.29 0.41 12.64
CA VAL A 96 -14.39 -0.06 11.79
C VAL A 96 -14.85 -1.46 12.21
N ALA A 97 -13.92 -2.35 12.55
CA ALA A 97 -14.25 -3.69 13.04
C ALA A 97 -15.06 -3.65 14.35
N GLU A 98 -14.65 -2.78 15.29
CA GLU A 98 -15.36 -2.55 16.56
C GLU A 98 -16.79 -2.04 16.33
N ILE A 99 -16.97 -1.03 15.48
CA ILE A 99 -18.28 -0.43 15.21
C ILE A 99 -19.25 -1.42 14.53
N LEU A 100 -18.75 -2.22 13.60
CA LEU A 100 -19.56 -3.17 12.84
C LEU A 100 -19.74 -4.52 13.55
N ASP A 101 -19.09 -4.72 14.70
CA ASP A 101 -19.07 -5.97 15.45
C ASP A 101 -18.62 -7.16 14.58
N VAL A 102 -17.50 -6.98 13.87
CA VAL A 102 -16.89 -8.00 13.00
C VAL A 102 -15.43 -8.22 13.38
N SER A 103 -14.89 -9.39 13.04
CA SER A 103 -13.47 -9.66 13.25
C SER A 103 -12.58 -8.65 12.49
N PRO A 104 -11.53 -8.08 13.12
CA PRO A 104 -10.60 -7.18 12.45
C PRO A 104 -9.98 -7.78 11.17
N MET A 105 -9.75 -9.11 11.16
CA MET A 105 -9.21 -9.80 10.00
C MET A 105 -10.10 -9.64 8.76
N ARG A 106 -11.43 -9.65 8.94
CA ARG A 106 -12.38 -9.46 7.83
C ARG A 106 -12.27 -8.07 7.21
N VAL A 107 -12.02 -7.06 8.04
CA VAL A 107 -11.80 -5.68 7.58
C VAL A 107 -10.46 -5.57 6.86
N HIS A 108 -9.41 -6.22 7.37
CA HIS A 108 -8.10 -6.25 6.71
C HIS A 108 -8.14 -6.94 5.34
N GLU A 109 -8.89 -8.04 5.20
CA GLU A 109 -9.15 -8.70 3.91
C GLU A 109 -9.75 -7.72 2.91
N VAL A 110 -10.81 -7.00 3.30
CA VAL A 110 -11.47 -6.02 2.43
C VAL A 110 -10.52 -4.87 2.05
N ALA A 111 -9.79 -4.32 3.02
CA ALA A 111 -8.86 -3.22 2.81
C ALA A 111 -7.65 -3.59 1.93
N THR A 112 -7.25 -4.87 1.92
CA THR A 112 -6.16 -5.36 1.06
C THR A 112 -6.65 -5.84 -0.30
N PHE A 113 -7.90 -6.27 -0.40
CA PHE A 113 -8.51 -6.76 -1.63
C PHE A 113 -8.86 -5.64 -2.62
N TYR A 114 -9.43 -4.53 -2.13
CA TYR A 114 -9.80 -3.42 -3.00
C TYR A 114 -8.66 -2.41 -3.14
N THR A 115 -8.29 -2.12 -4.40
CA THR A 115 -7.18 -1.22 -4.74
C THR A 115 -7.42 0.26 -4.41
N MET A 116 -8.67 0.65 -4.12
CA MET A 116 -9.02 2.01 -3.74
C MET A 116 -8.56 2.36 -2.31
N PHE A 117 -8.30 1.33 -1.49
CA PHE A 117 -7.95 1.50 -0.09
C PHE A 117 -6.45 1.69 0.10
N ASN A 118 -6.05 2.92 0.41
CA ASN A 118 -4.66 3.29 0.61
C ASN A 118 -4.23 2.93 2.03
N ARG A 119 -3.43 1.88 2.19
CA ARG A 119 -2.90 1.43 3.51
C ARG A 119 -1.61 2.12 3.92
N GLN A 120 -1.09 2.99 3.06
CA GLN A 120 0.10 3.80 3.28
C GLN A 120 -0.25 5.26 3.01
N PRO A 121 0.42 6.21 3.66
CA PRO A 121 0.20 7.62 3.42
C PRO A 121 0.47 7.95 1.95
N VAL A 122 -0.55 8.49 1.29
CA VAL A 122 -0.46 9.02 -0.08
C VAL A 122 -0.32 10.54 -0.03
N GLY A 123 0.28 11.12 -1.08
CA GLY A 123 0.37 12.58 -1.21
C GLY A 123 -1.00 13.26 -1.27
N LYS A 124 -1.01 14.58 -1.17
CA LYS A 124 -2.22 15.40 -1.36
C LYS A 124 -2.43 15.76 -2.82
#